data_AF-A0A363RMG6-F1
#
_entry.id   AF-A0A363RMG6-F1
#
_cell.length_a   1.000
_cell.length_b   1.000
_cell.length_c   1.000
_cell.angle_alpha   90.00
_cell.angle_beta   90.00
_cell.angle_gamma   90.00
#
_symmetry.space_group_name_H-M   'P 1'
#
loop_
_entity.id
_entity.type
_entity.pdbx_description
1 polymer ?
#
loop_
_entity_poly.entity_id
_entity_poly.type
_entity_poly.pdbx_seq_one_letter_code
_entity_poly.pdbx_strand_id
1 'polypeptide(L)'
;MSYALRGKFALAWAAKHLAVSLLFAGAAAALVFMLWYPHPTSQMLGVARIYGLMLAVDVVCGPLLTLVMASPKKSRRELVLDLGVVAAIQLAALGYGLHALYMARPVAFVFEEDRVVVVTRNELVTGENDLTKIPALPLFGLDWHKANLRVQGDGKLESLDLSLQGVSPAMRTETWTAWSWDDTKLQSRLRSLATLGSKQQVQVRELRGSDFLQNTERVYLPLVSSKNLDWIIIFDKKGQWMDSLPVDGFADS
;
A
#
# COMPACT_ATOMS: atom_id res chain seq x y z
N MET A 1 -50.17 -12.88 8.75
CA MET A 1 -49.33 -11.67 8.74
C MET A 1 -48.88 -11.40 7.32
N SER A 2 -49.12 -10.20 6.79
CA SER A 2 -48.80 -9.86 5.39
C SER A 2 -47.30 -9.94 5.14
N TYR A 3 -46.90 -10.52 4.00
CA TYR A 3 -45.51 -10.52 3.52
C TYR A 3 -44.91 -9.11 3.49
N ALA A 4 -45.73 -8.09 3.26
CA ALA A 4 -45.32 -6.68 3.25
C ALA A 4 -44.83 -6.18 4.63
N LEU A 5 -45.43 -6.65 5.73
CA LEU A 5 -45.02 -6.27 7.09
C LEU A 5 -43.67 -6.91 7.47
N ARG A 6 -43.44 -8.17 7.07
CA ARG A 6 -42.14 -8.82 7.24
C ARG A 6 -41.06 -8.10 6.43
N GLY A 7 -41.33 -7.79 5.17
CA GLY A 7 -40.36 -7.12 4.28
C GLY A 7 -39.92 -5.75 4.83
N LYS A 8 -40.88 -4.91 5.24
CA LYS A 8 -40.57 -3.60 5.85
C LYS A 8 -39.73 -3.72 7.12
N PHE A 9 -40.04 -4.69 7.99
CA PHE A 9 -39.27 -4.94 9.21
C PHE A 9 -37.83 -5.37 8.90
N ALA A 10 -37.67 -6.36 8.03
CA ALA A 10 -36.35 -6.87 7.66
C ALA A 10 -35.49 -5.78 6.99
N LEU A 11 -36.09 -4.98 6.10
CA LEU A 11 -35.39 -3.88 5.43
C LEU A 11 -34.91 -2.81 6.41
N ALA A 12 -35.71 -2.47 7.42
CA ALA A 12 -35.29 -1.49 8.44
C ALA A 12 -34.08 -1.98 9.26
N TRP A 13 -34.02 -3.28 9.58
CA TRP A 13 -32.86 -3.86 10.26
C TRP A 13 -31.64 -3.97 9.35
N ALA A 14 -31.82 -4.41 8.11
CA ALA A 14 -30.75 -4.48 7.13
C ALA A 14 -30.15 -3.12 6.81
N ALA A 15 -30.97 -2.07 6.73
CA ALA A 15 -30.49 -0.69 6.54
C ALA A 15 -29.66 -0.19 7.73
N LYS A 16 -30.07 -0.50 8.98
CA LYS A 16 -29.27 -0.18 10.18
C LYS A 16 -27.95 -0.94 10.19
N HIS A 17 -28.00 -2.23 9.86
CA HIS A 17 -26.79 -3.06 9.73
C HIS A 17 -25.84 -2.48 8.70
N LEU A 18 -26.34 -2.18 7.50
CA LEU A 18 -25.58 -1.58 6.41
C LEU A 18 -24.94 -0.26 6.85
N ALA A 19 -25.66 0.63 7.52
CA ALA A 19 -25.12 1.89 8.02
C ALA A 19 -23.95 1.67 8.98
N VAL A 20 -24.07 0.70 9.89
CA VAL A 20 -22.99 0.33 10.81
C VAL A 20 -21.81 -0.30 10.06
N SER A 21 -22.05 -1.22 9.12
CA SER A 21 -20.99 -1.80 8.29
C SER A 21 -20.24 -0.74 7.48
N LEU A 22 -20.95 0.25 6.92
CA LEU A 22 -20.34 1.37 6.20
C LEU A 22 -19.50 2.26 7.11
N LEU A 23 -19.88 2.45 8.37
CA LEU A 23 -19.09 3.17 9.36
C LEU A 23 -17.75 2.46 9.62
N PHE A 24 -17.79 1.16 9.94
CA PHE A 24 -16.58 0.36 10.18
C PHE A 24 -15.70 0.25 8.94
N ALA A 25 -16.31 0.06 7.78
CA ALA A 25 -15.62 0.13 6.50
C ALA A 25 -14.93 1.49 6.32
N GLY A 26 -15.65 2.61 6.45
CA GLY A 26 -15.08 3.95 6.31
C GLY A 26 -13.90 4.20 7.26
N ALA A 27 -14.01 3.76 8.52
CA ALA A 27 -12.90 3.82 9.48
C ALA A 27 -11.70 2.97 9.05
N ALA A 28 -11.93 1.74 8.58
CA ALA A 28 -10.90 0.87 8.03
C ALA A 28 -10.25 1.47 6.77
N ALA A 29 -11.02 2.11 5.89
CA ALA A 29 -10.50 2.80 4.71
C ALA A 29 -9.59 3.96 5.11
N ALA A 30 -10.01 4.79 6.07
CA ALA A 30 -9.18 5.89 6.57
C ALA A 30 -7.87 5.37 7.16
N LEU A 31 -7.92 4.33 8.00
CA LEU A 31 -6.73 3.68 8.55
C LEU A 31 -5.79 3.17 7.44
N VAL A 32 -6.33 2.43 6.47
CA VAL A 32 -5.53 1.81 5.41
C VAL A 32 -4.93 2.85 4.47
N PHE A 33 -5.74 3.75 3.90
CA PHE A 33 -5.30 4.65 2.83
C PHE A 33 -4.65 5.94 3.32
N MET A 34 -4.89 6.38 4.56
CA MET A 34 -4.29 7.60 5.09
C MET A 34 -3.08 7.33 6.00
N LEU A 35 -3.11 6.24 6.78
CA LEU A 35 -2.05 5.96 7.77
C LEU A 35 -1.10 4.86 7.28
N TRP A 36 -1.65 3.75 6.79
CA TRP A 36 -0.81 2.59 6.46
C TRP A 36 -0.16 2.66 5.09
N TYR A 37 -0.89 3.14 4.08
CA TYR A 37 -0.45 3.16 2.68
C TYR A 37 -0.52 4.58 2.10
N PRO A 38 0.37 5.49 2.54
CA PRO A 38 0.41 6.85 2.01
C PRO A 38 0.60 6.81 0.49
N HIS A 39 -0.03 7.74 -0.24
CA HIS A 39 0.25 7.91 -1.67
C HIS A 39 1.77 8.09 -1.87
N PRO A 40 2.41 7.43 -2.86
CA PRO A 40 1.86 6.64 -3.97
C PRO A 40 1.64 5.15 -3.67
N THR A 41 2.06 4.66 -2.51
CA THR A 41 2.22 3.23 -2.24
C THR A 41 0.92 2.43 -2.33
N SER A 42 -0.23 3.00 -1.91
CA SER A 42 -1.54 2.32 -2.03
C SER A 42 -1.91 1.98 -3.47
N GLN A 43 -1.55 2.85 -4.43
CA GLN A 43 -1.80 2.63 -5.86
C GLN A 43 -0.77 1.65 -6.43
N MET A 44 0.51 1.84 -6.12
CA MET A 44 1.60 0.95 -6.56
C MET A 44 1.35 -0.50 -6.15
N LEU A 45 0.93 -0.73 -4.91
CA LEU A 45 0.71 -2.06 -4.34
C LEU A 45 -0.70 -2.62 -4.64
N GLY A 46 -1.55 -1.86 -5.33
CA GLY A 46 -2.90 -2.30 -5.73
C GLY A 46 -3.86 -2.52 -4.57
N VAL A 47 -3.68 -1.80 -3.45
CA VAL A 47 -4.40 -2.02 -2.18
C VAL A 47 -5.90 -1.82 -2.33
N ALA A 48 -6.32 -0.89 -3.19
CA ALA A 48 -7.73 -0.59 -3.46
C ALA A 48 -8.53 -1.83 -3.89
N ARG A 49 -7.94 -2.71 -4.71
CA ARG A 49 -8.60 -3.94 -5.17
C ARG A 49 -8.81 -4.93 -4.02
N ILE A 50 -7.79 -5.10 -3.18
CA ILE A 50 -7.83 -6.01 -2.03
C ILE A 50 -8.84 -5.50 -0.99
N TYR A 51 -8.79 -4.22 -0.68
CA TYR A 51 -9.72 -3.57 0.24
C TYR A 51 -11.16 -3.61 -0.29
N GLY A 52 -11.38 -3.39 -1.59
CA GLY A 52 -12.70 -3.48 -2.21
C GLY A 52 -13.35 -4.85 -2.07
N LEU A 53 -12.58 -5.94 -2.11
CA LEU A 53 -13.08 -7.29 -1.84
C LEU A 53 -13.52 -7.45 -0.39
N MET A 54 -12.77 -6.92 0.58
CA MET A 54 -13.16 -6.93 2.00
C MET A 54 -14.45 -6.15 2.20
N LEU A 55 -14.53 -4.96 1.61
CA LEU A 55 -15.71 -4.10 1.67
C LEU A 55 -16.96 -4.78 1.09
N ALA A 56 -16.81 -5.47 -0.05
CA ALA A 56 -17.92 -6.17 -0.70
C ALA A 56 -18.49 -7.26 0.21
N VAL A 57 -17.65 -8.01 0.91
CA VAL A 57 -18.11 -9.02 1.89
C VAL A 57 -18.92 -8.35 3.00
N ASP A 58 -18.45 -7.23 3.54
CA ASP A 58 -19.11 -6.59 4.68
C ASP A 58 -20.43 -5.88 4.32
N VAL A 59 -20.46 -5.22 3.16
CA VAL A 59 -21.59 -4.42 2.67
C VAL A 59 -22.66 -5.29 2.00
N VAL A 60 -22.29 -6.45 1.44
CA VAL A 60 -23.24 -7.33 0.76
C VAL A 60 -23.69 -8.46 1.68
N CYS A 61 -22.78 -9.25 2.22
CA CYS A 61 -23.15 -10.47 2.95
C CYS A 61 -23.90 -10.15 4.26
N GLY A 62 -23.45 -9.15 5.03
CA GLY A 62 -24.10 -8.78 6.30
C GLY A 62 -25.55 -8.35 6.12
N PRO A 63 -25.84 -7.29 5.34
CA PRO A 63 -27.20 -6.84 5.10
C PRO A 63 -28.10 -7.90 4.46
N LEU A 64 -27.58 -8.72 3.53
CA LEU A 64 -28.34 -9.83 2.95
C LEU A 64 -28.72 -10.89 3.99
N LEU A 65 -27.79 -11.31 4.84
CA LEU A 65 -28.07 -12.25 5.92
C LEU A 65 -29.09 -11.65 6.90
N THR A 66 -28.95 -10.36 7.22
CA THR A 66 -29.92 -9.63 8.05
C THR A 66 -31.30 -9.58 7.42
N LEU A 67 -31.43 -9.38 6.11
CA LEU A 67 -32.72 -9.43 5.40
C LEU A 67 -33.39 -10.81 5.52
N VAL A 68 -32.61 -11.88 5.43
CA VAL A 68 -33.12 -13.26 5.51
C VAL A 68 -33.54 -13.62 6.93
N MET A 69 -32.69 -13.28 7.92
CA MET A 69 -32.83 -13.69 9.31
C MET A 69 -33.80 -12.82 10.12
N ALA A 70 -33.92 -11.53 9.80
CA ALA A 70 -34.78 -10.61 10.52
C ALA A 70 -36.26 -10.92 10.29
N SER A 71 -36.97 -11.20 11.38
CA SER A 71 -38.39 -11.51 11.36
C SER A 71 -39.09 -10.89 12.55
N PRO A 72 -40.26 -10.23 12.36
CA PRO A 72 -41.04 -9.70 13.46
C PRO A 72 -41.67 -10.80 14.34
N LYS A 73 -41.60 -12.07 13.93
CA LYS A 73 -42.03 -13.22 14.73
C LYS A 73 -41.02 -13.63 15.80
N LYS A 74 -39.75 -13.25 15.64
CA LYS A 74 -38.68 -13.61 16.58
C LYS A 74 -38.79 -12.74 17.82
N SER A 75 -38.46 -13.32 18.97
CA SER A 75 -38.27 -12.50 20.17
C SER A 75 -37.11 -11.53 19.93
N ARG A 76 -37.12 -10.37 20.61
CA ARG A 76 -35.99 -9.41 20.50
C ARG A 76 -34.66 -10.07 20.85
N ARG A 77 -34.64 -10.99 21.82
CA ARG A 77 -33.42 -11.70 22.24
C ARG A 77 -32.88 -12.60 21.13
N GLU A 78 -33.75 -13.39 20.50
CA GLU A 78 -33.38 -14.28 19.39
C GLU A 78 -32.85 -13.48 18.20
N LEU A 79 -33.54 -12.39 17.82
CA LEU A 79 -33.09 -11.51 16.75
C LEU A 79 -31.71 -10.90 17.03
N VAL A 80 -31.47 -10.43 18.27
CA VAL A 80 -30.18 -9.84 18.65
C VAL A 80 -29.07 -10.89 18.65
N LEU A 81 -29.34 -12.13 19.09
CA LEU A 81 -28.36 -13.21 19.04
C LEU A 81 -27.98 -13.55 17.59
N ASP A 82 -28.97 -13.71 16.71
CA ASP A 82 -28.75 -13.99 15.29
C ASP A 82 -27.89 -12.92 14.62
N LEU A 83 -28.25 -11.64 14.78
CA LEU A 83 -27.50 -10.53 14.21
C LEU A 83 -26.14 -10.35 14.88
N GLY A 84 -26.02 -10.68 16.17
CA GLY A 84 -24.77 -10.67 16.91
C GLY A 84 -23.76 -11.68 16.37
N VAL A 85 -24.21 -12.89 16.02
CA VAL A 85 -23.36 -13.91 15.38
C VAL A 85 -22.88 -13.44 14.01
N VAL A 86 -23.78 -12.87 13.18
CA VAL A 86 -23.40 -12.28 11.88
C VAL A 86 -22.37 -11.18 12.07
N ALA A 87 -22.60 -10.26 13.00
CA ALA A 87 -21.68 -9.17 13.29
C ALA A 87 -20.31 -9.68 13.80
N ALA A 88 -20.28 -10.71 14.66
CA ALA A 88 -19.04 -11.29 15.16
C ALA A 88 -18.20 -11.90 14.03
N ILE A 89 -18.83 -12.62 13.10
CA ILE A 89 -18.16 -13.20 11.93
C ILE A 89 -17.60 -12.08 11.03
N GLN A 90 -18.38 -11.02 10.79
CA GLN A 90 -17.91 -9.87 9.99
C GLN A 90 -16.74 -9.14 10.65
N LEU A 91 -16.80 -8.88 11.96
CA LEU A 91 -15.70 -8.25 12.69
C LEU A 91 -14.43 -9.11 12.67
N ALA A 92 -14.56 -10.45 12.74
CA ALA A 92 -13.43 -11.36 12.59
C ALA A 92 -12.84 -11.31 11.17
N ALA A 93 -13.69 -11.27 10.13
CA ALA A 93 -13.26 -11.15 8.74
C ALA A 93 -12.56 -9.80 8.47
N LEU A 94 -13.14 -8.69 8.94
CA LEU A 94 -12.52 -7.37 8.87
C LEU A 94 -11.19 -7.33 9.61
N GLY A 95 -11.13 -7.88 10.82
CA GLY A 95 -9.91 -7.97 11.62
C GLY A 95 -8.81 -8.77 10.93
N TYR A 96 -9.15 -9.92 10.32
CA TYR A 96 -8.22 -10.71 9.52
C TYR A 96 -7.73 -9.92 8.30
N GLY A 97 -8.63 -9.24 7.59
CA GLY A 97 -8.28 -8.43 6.44
C GLY A 97 -7.34 -7.27 6.78
N LEU A 98 -7.62 -6.56 7.87
CA LEU A 98 -6.75 -5.51 8.41
C LEU A 98 -5.39 -6.06 8.85
N HIS A 99 -5.35 -7.23 9.49
CA HIS A 99 -4.11 -7.88 9.86
C HIS A 99 -3.25 -8.22 8.62
N ALA A 100 -3.86 -8.77 7.56
CA ALA A 100 -3.16 -9.07 6.32
C ALA A 100 -2.60 -7.79 5.66
N LEU A 101 -3.38 -6.71 5.62
CA LEU A 101 -2.93 -5.41 5.13
C LEU A 101 -1.82 -4.80 6.01
N TYR A 102 -1.86 -5.01 7.32
CA TYR A 102 -0.81 -4.56 8.22
C TYR A 102 0.52 -5.29 7.97
N MET A 103 0.49 -6.60 7.68
CA MET A 103 1.70 -7.38 7.36
C MET A 103 2.30 -7.05 5.99
N ALA A 104 1.50 -6.55 5.05
CA ALA A 104 1.96 -6.11 3.73
C ALA A 104 2.21 -4.60 3.63
N ARG A 105 2.18 -3.88 4.77
CA ARG A 105 2.32 -2.43 4.80
C ARG A 105 3.70 -2.01 4.25
N PRO A 106 3.79 -0.95 3.42
CA PRO A 106 5.06 -0.34 3.08
C PRO A 106 5.75 0.18 4.34
N VAL A 107 7.07 0.05 4.40
CA VAL A 107 7.88 0.40 5.57
C VAL A 107 8.89 1.48 5.27
N ALA A 108 9.44 1.49 4.05
CA ALA A 108 10.50 2.39 3.66
C ALA A 108 10.55 2.63 2.15
N PHE A 109 11.07 3.79 1.79
CA PHE A 109 11.67 4.05 0.48
C PHE A 109 13.17 3.82 0.57
N VAL A 110 13.71 2.91 -0.23
CA VAL A 110 15.13 2.55 -0.20
C VAL A 110 15.76 2.82 -1.55
N PHE A 111 16.76 3.70 -1.60
CA PHE A 111 17.56 3.87 -2.82
C PHE A 111 18.50 2.68 -3.02
N GLU A 112 18.37 2.04 -4.16
CA GLU A 112 19.19 0.90 -4.57
C GLU A 112 19.74 1.15 -5.97
N GLU A 113 21.06 1.36 -6.06
CA GLU A 113 21.84 1.60 -7.29
C GLU A 113 21.44 2.79 -8.15
N ASP A 114 20.23 2.77 -8.68
CA ASP A 114 19.69 3.66 -9.71
C ASP A 114 18.18 3.94 -9.55
N ARG A 115 17.53 3.34 -8.57
CA ARG A 115 16.07 3.46 -8.34
C ARG A 115 15.73 3.53 -6.87
N VAL A 116 14.52 3.99 -6.59
CA VAL A 116 13.91 3.93 -5.26
C VAL A 116 12.98 2.73 -5.21
N VAL A 117 13.12 1.89 -4.19
CA VAL A 117 12.31 0.70 -3.96
C VAL A 117 11.37 0.97 -2.77
N VAL A 118 10.07 0.74 -2.96
CA VAL A 118 9.10 0.64 -1.87
C VAL A 118 9.22 -0.77 -1.30
N VAL A 119 9.69 -0.86 -0.07
CA VAL A 119 9.83 -2.14 0.63
C VAL A 119 8.64 -2.33 1.55
N THR A 120 8.04 -3.52 1.56
CA THR A 120 6.95 -3.86 2.49
C THR A 120 7.43 -4.73 3.65
N ARG A 121 6.65 -4.77 4.73
CA ARG A 121 7.05 -5.46 5.97
C ARG A 121 7.30 -6.95 5.77
N ASN A 122 6.45 -7.62 5.00
CA ASN A 122 6.57 -9.04 4.66
C ASN A 122 7.72 -9.35 3.69
N GLU A 123 8.37 -8.34 3.13
CA GLU A 123 9.53 -8.47 2.24
C GLU A 123 10.85 -8.33 2.99
N LEU A 124 10.83 -7.81 4.22
CA LEU A 124 12.04 -7.60 5.00
C LEU A 124 12.71 -8.93 5.33
N VAL A 125 13.99 -9.02 4.99
CA VAL A 125 14.89 -10.09 5.39
C VAL A 125 15.88 -9.51 6.39
N THR A 126 15.99 -10.15 7.55
CA THR A 126 16.99 -9.82 8.57
C THR A 126 18.01 -10.95 8.62
N GLY A 127 19.30 -10.65 8.45
CA GLY A 127 20.37 -11.64 8.34
C GLY A 127 20.53 -12.69 9.46
N GLU A 128 19.77 -12.64 10.56
CA GLU A 128 19.87 -13.62 11.67
C GLU A 128 18.53 -13.91 12.39
N ASN A 129 17.36 -13.69 11.76
CA ASN A 129 16.06 -13.68 12.45
C ASN A 129 16.04 -12.75 13.70
N ASP A 130 16.91 -11.74 13.72
CA ASP A 130 16.99 -10.79 14.81
C ASP A 130 15.87 -9.75 14.65
N LEU A 131 14.74 -10.02 15.30
CA LEU A 131 13.57 -9.15 15.32
C LEU A 131 13.88 -7.74 15.87
N THR A 132 15.01 -7.55 16.56
CA THR A 132 15.44 -6.22 17.05
C THR A 132 15.98 -5.32 15.94
N LYS A 133 16.34 -5.89 14.78
CA LYS A 133 16.81 -5.16 13.59
C LYS A 133 15.69 -4.78 12.61
N ILE A 134 14.43 -5.08 12.96
CA ILE A 134 13.27 -4.57 12.20
C ILE A 134 13.06 -3.12 12.62
N PRO A 135 13.18 -2.14 11.71
CA PRO A 135 12.97 -0.74 12.06
C PRO A 135 11.59 -0.54 12.68
N ALA A 136 11.54 0.27 13.73
CA ALA A 136 10.27 0.67 14.33
C ALA A 136 9.42 1.32 13.25
N LEU A 137 8.26 0.73 12.96
CA LEU A 137 7.40 1.22 11.90
C LEU A 137 6.82 2.56 12.31
N PRO A 138 7.10 3.67 11.59
CA PRO A 138 6.48 4.93 11.91
C PRO A 138 4.97 4.78 11.77
N LEU A 139 4.21 5.33 12.73
CA LEU A 139 2.75 5.33 12.68
C LEU A 139 2.22 6.08 11.45
N PHE A 140 3.00 7.03 10.94
CA PHE A 140 2.68 7.87 9.79
C PHE A 140 3.87 7.98 8.85
N GLY A 141 3.63 7.92 7.55
CA GLY A 141 4.67 8.08 6.53
C GLY A 141 5.58 6.87 6.40
N LEU A 142 6.67 7.07 5.66
CA LEU A 142 7.68 6.05 5.35
C LEU A 142 9.06 6.67 5.55
N ASP A 143 9.97 5.88 6.11
CA ASP A 143 11.35 6.30 6.28
C ASP A 143 12.14 6.13 4.98
N TRP A 144 13.18 6.94 4.84
CA TRP A 144 14.06 6.95 3.68
C TRP A 144 15.40 6.35 4.04
N HIS A 145 15.85 5.39 3.24
CA HIS A 145 17.12 4.72 3.41
C HIS A 145 17.87 4.59 2.08
N LYS A 146 19.15 4.25 2.19
CA LYS A 146 19.97 3.82 1.06
C LYS A 146 20.51 2.43 1.34
N ALA A 147 20.37 1.52 0.38
CA ALA A 147 20.98 0.20 0.46
C ALA A 147 22.47 0.27 0.08
N ASN A 148 23.32 -0.30 0.92
CA ASN A 148 24.74 -0.48 0.62
C ASN A 148 24.96 -1.86 -0.03
N LEU A 149 25.26 -1.87 -1.33
CA LEU A 149 25.47 -3.11 -2.08
C LEU A 149 26.86 -3.74 -1.86
N ARG A 150 27.78 -3.04 -1.20
CA ARG A 150 29.14 -3.53 -1.00
C ARG A 150 29.25 -4.29 0.30
N VAL A 151 28.89 -5.57 0.27
CA VAL A 151 29.37 -6.54 1.26
C VAL A 151 30.82 -6.89 0.89
N GLN A 152 31.77 -6.44 1.71
CA GLN A 152 33.19 -6.76 1.52
C GLN A 152 33.52 -8.12 2.14
N GLY A 153 34.51 -8.83 1.59
CA GLY A 153 34.97 -10.12 2.13
C GLY A 153 33.99 -11.28 1.90
N ASP A 154 33.90 -12.17 2.88
CA ASP A 154 33.23 -13.47 2.78
C ASP A 154 31.70 -13.38 2.53
N GLY A 155 31.06 -12.28 2.91
CA GLY A 155 29.61 -12.06 2.70
C GLY A 155 29.20 -11.70 1.27
N LYS A 156 30.14 -11.56 0.32
CA LYS A 156 29.82 -11.22 -1.08
C LYS A 156 29.09 -12.36 -1.79
N LEU A 157 29.48 -13.62 -1.55
CA LEU A 157 28.86 -14.79 -2.16
C LEU A 157 27.43 -14.99 -1.65
N GLU A 158 27.23 -14.83 -0.34
CA GLU A 158 25.91 -14.87 0.29
C GLU A 158 25.00 -13.76 -0.23
N SER A 159 25.53 -12.53 -0.36
CA SER A 159 24.76 -11.43 -0.91
C SER A 159 24.32 -11.66 -2.37
N LEU A 160 25.17 -12.34 -3.16
CA LEU A 160 24.87 -12.75 -4.53
C LEU A 160 23.79 -13.84 -4.55
N ASP A 161 23.91 -14.88 -3.73
CA ASP A 161 22.93 -15.96 -3.63
C ASP A 161 21.53 -15.43 -3.26
N LEU A 162 21.44 -14.55 -2.25
CA LEU A 162 20.21 -13.87 -1.89
C LEU A 162 19.61 -13.07 -3.07
N SER A 163 20.45 -12.36 -3.81
CA SER A 163 20.00 -11.61 -4.99
C SER A 163 19.46 -12.53 -6.09
N LEU A 164 20.08 -13.70 -6.30
CA LEU A 164 19.60 -14.74 -7.23
C LEU A 164 18.27 -15.36 -6.79
N GLN A 165 18.00 -15.39 -5.48
CA GLN A 165 16.71 -15.79 -4.91
C GLN A 165 15.65 -14.67 -4.97
N GLY A 166 15.98 -13.51 -5.54
CA GLY A 166 15.09 -12.36 -5.66
C GLY A 166 15.07 -11.45 -4.42
N VAL A 167 15.94 -11.68 -3.44
CA VAL A 167 16.09 -10.81 -2.26
C VAL A 167 17.07 -9.70 -2.59
N SER A 168 16.53 -8.54 -2.92
CA SER A 168 17.34 -7.35 -3.22
C SER A 168 18.02 -6.78 -1.96
N PRO A 169 19.16 -6.08 -2.10
CA PRO A 169 19.72 -5.23 -1.04
C PRO A 169 18.67 -4.37 -0.33
N ALA A 170 17.74 -3.74 -1.05
CA ALA A 170 16.68 -2.93 -0.45
C ALA A 170 15.82 -3.68 0.57
N MET A 171 15.62 -4.99 0.39
CA MET A 171 14.82 -5.84 1.29
C MET A 171 15.59 -6.25 2.57
N ARG A 172 16.90 -6.00 2.62
CA ARG A 172 17.80 -6.45 3.69
C ARG A 172 18.14 -5.29 4.62
N THR A 173 17.57 -5.30 5.83
CA THR A 173 17.69 -4.15 6.75
C THR A 173 19.13 -3.90 7.19
N GLU A 174 19.98 -4.94 7.23
CA GLU A 174 21.40 -4.80 7.54
C GLU A 174 22.18 -3.99 6.48
N THR A 175 21.65 -3.84 5.27
CA THR A 175 22.29 -3.03 4.22
C THR A 175 21.88 -1.56 4.30
N TRP A 176 20.90 -1.22 5.15
CA TRP A 176 20.34 0.12 5.19
C TRP A 176 21.29 1.11 5.84
N THR A 177 21.49 2.21 5.15
CA THR A 177 22.24 3.38 5.61
C THR A 177 21.35 4.62 5.57
N ALA A 178 21.75 5.68 6.26
CA ALA A 178 21.00 6.92 6.27
C ALA A 178 20.82 7.49 4.86
N TRP A 179 19.61 7.91 4.53
CA TRP A 179 19.34 8.66 3.32
C TRP A 179 20.09 10.00 3.33
N SER A 180 20.67 10.37 2.19
CA SER A 180 21.26 11.69 1.97
C SER A 180 21.01 12.11 0.53
N TRP A 181 20.40 13.29 0.36
CA TRP A 181 20.17 13.85 -0.98
C TRP A 181 21.49 14.14 -1.70
N ASP A 182 22.51 14.61 -0.98
CA ASP A 182 23.81 14.98 -1.55
C ASP A 182 24.73 13.76 -1.84
N ASP A 183 24.21 12.54 -1.67
CA ASP A 183 24.96 11.33 -1.98
C ASP A 183 25.39 11.29 -3.44
N THR A 184 26.70 11.15 -3.68
CA THR A 184 27.29 11.23 -5.03
C THR A 184 26.69 10.20 -5.99
N LYS A 185 26.36 9.00 -5.50
CA LYS A 185 25.78 7.95 -6.33
C LYS A 185 24.34 8.30 -6.70
N LEU A 186 23.53 8.75 -5.74
CA LEU A 186 22.17 9.24 -6.00
C LEU A 186 22.20 10.38 -7.03
N GLN A 187 23.03 11.39 -6.80
CA GLN A 187 23.14 12.57 -7.69
C GLN A 187 23.50 12.17 -9.12
N SER A 188 24.39 11.18 -9.30
CA SER A 188 24.77 10.67 -10.62
C SER A 188 23.64 9.94 -11.37
N ARG A 189 22.55 9.58 -10.68
CA ARG A 189 21.41 8.83 -11.22
C ARG A 189 20.18 9.68 -11.46
N LEU A 190 20.15 10.92 -10.97
CA LEU A 190 19.05 11.85 -11.19
C LEU A 190 18.90 12.16 -12.68
N ARG A 191 17.65 12.11 -13.16
CA ARG A 191 17.31 12.34 -14.57
C ARG A 191 16.39 13.54 -14.69
N SER A 192 16.52 14.29 -15.79
CA SER A 192 15.55 15.34 -16.11
C SER A 192 14.29 14.72 -16.70
N LEU A 193 13.11 15.26 -16.38
CA LEU A 193 11.85 14.81 -17.00
C LEU A 193 11.87 14.89 -18.54
N ALA A 194 12.70 15.76 -19.12
CA ALA A 194 12.88 15.85 -20.57
C ALA A 194 13.55 14.61 -21.19
N THR A 195 14.24 13.78 -20.41
CA THR A 195 14.88 12.54 -20.89
C THR A 195 13.92 11.35 -20.96
N LEU A 196 12.68 11.51 -20.49
CA LEU A 196 11.65 10.47 -20.64
C LEU A 196 11.37 10.22 -22.12
N GLY A 197 11.08 8.96 -22.48
CA GLY A 197 10.69 8.60 -23.84
C GLY A 197 9.39 9.27 -24.28
N SER A 198 9.12 9.27 -25.58
CA SER A 198 7.97 9.99 -26.16
C SER A 198 6.62 9.53 -25.57
N LYS A 199 6.47 8.22 -25.35
CA LYS A 199 5.29 7.61 -24.73
C LYS A 199 5.12 8.07 -23.27
N GLN A 200 6.20 8.02 -22.50
CA GLN A 200 6.23 8.46 -21.10
C GLN A 200 5.91 9.95 -20.98
N GLN A 201 6.44 10.80 -21.87
CA GLN A 201 6.10 12.23 -21.90
C GLN A 201 4.62 12.48 -22.23
N VAL A 202 3.99 11.68 -23.09
CA VAL A 202 2.53 11.77 -23.31
C VAL A 202 1.77 11.45 -22.03
N GLN A 203 2.13 10.37 -21.33
CA GLN A 203 1.50 10.00 -20.05
C GLN A 203 1.64 11.10 -18.98
N VAL A 204 2.84 11.68 -18.84
CA VAL A 204 3.04 12.80 -17.90
C VAL A 204 2.17 14.01 -18.28
N ARG A 205 2.05 14.33 -19.57
CA ARG A 205 1.18 15.42 -20.05
C ARG A 205 -0.29 15.19 -19.73
N GLU A 206 -0.77 13.97 -19.87
CA GLU A 206 -2.16 13.61 -19.51
C GLU A 206 -2.40 13.74 -18.00
N LEU A 207 -1.41 13.37 -17.18
CA LEU A 207 -1.55 13.36 -15.72
C LEU A 207 -1.33 14.72 -15.05
N ARG A 208 -0.47 15.58 -15.61
CA ARG A 208 -0.02 16.83 -14.97
C ARG A 208 0.06 18.05 -15.89
N GLY A 209 -0.17 17.90 -17.19
CA GLY A 209 -0.09 18.98 -18.17
C GLY A 209 1.32 19.22 -18.72
N SER A 210 1.40 20.02 -19.79
CA SER A 210 2.66 20.26 -20.53
C SER A 210 3.69 21.09 -19.75
N ASP A 211 3.24 22.05 -18.96
CA ASP A 211 4.11 22.88 -18.11
C ASP A 211 4.88 22.05 -17.10
N PHE A 212 4.35 20.87 -16.73
CA PHE A 212 4.98 20.00 -15.77
C PHE A 212 6.33 19.45 -16.25
N LEU A 213 6.41 19.10 -17.54
CA LEU A 213 7.62 18.57 -18.19
C LEU A 213 8.68 19.65 -18.48
N GLN A 214 8.26 20.89 -18.69
CA GLN A 214 9.17 21.99 -19.07
C GLN A 214 9.97 22.53 -17.87
N ASN A 215 9.58 22.20 -16.64
CA ASN A 215 10.26 22.66 -15.46
C ASN A 215 11.60 21.92 -15.24
N THR A 216 12.70 22.61 -15.56
CA THR A 216 14.07 22.10 -15.41
C THR A 216 14.56 21.97 -13.98
N GLU A 217 13.80 22.46 -13.00
CA GLU A 217 14.09 22.28 -11.57
C GLU A 217 13.62 20.91 -11.06
N ARG A 218 12.91 20.13 -11.88
CA ARG A 218 12.43 18.80 -11.53
C ARG A 218 13.35 17.72 -12.06
N VAL A 219 13.72 16.82 -11.16
CA VAL A 219 14.47 15.61 -11.44
C VAL A 219 13.67 14.40 -10.98
N TYR A 220 13.95 13.25 -11.57
CA TYR A 220 13.26 12.02 -11.21
C TYR A 220 14.22 10.83 -11.06
N LEU A 221 13.74 9.83 -10.32
CA LEU A 221 14.27 8.47 -10.28
C LEU A 221 13.15 7.48 -10.59
N PRO A 222 13.46 6.31 -11.19
CA PRO A 222 12.53 5.19 -11.19
C PRO A 222 12.11 4.84 -9.75
N LEU A 223 10.82 4.61 -9.57
CA LEU A 223 10.22 4.18 -8.33
C LEU A 223 9.61 2.79 -8.58
N VAL A 224 9.96 1.81 -7.76
CA VAL A 224 9.53 0.43 -7.97
C VAL A 224 9.03 -0.21 -6.68
N SER A 225 8.32 -1.30 -6.84
CA SER A 225 7.92 -2.25 -5.80
C SER A 225 8.01 -3.66 -6.36
N SER A 226 7.86 -4.69 -5.52
CA SER A 226 7.79 -6.08 -5.98
C SER A 226 6.66 -6.37 -6.98
N LYS A 227 5.63 -5.51 -7.04
CA LYS A 227 4.44 -5.71 -7.89
C LYS A 227 4.35 -4.76 -9.08
N ASN A 228 5.09 -3.65 -9.06
CA ASN A 228 4.96 -2.58 -10.03
C ASN A 228 6.30 -1.87 -10.21
N LEU A 229 6.78 -1.83 -11.46
CA LEU A 229 8.04 -1.19 -11.85
C LEU A 229 7.82 0.14 -12.60
N ASP A 230 6.58 0.44 -12.97
CA ASP A 230 6.21 1.49 -13.92
C ASP A 230 5.86 2.78 -13.19
N TRP A 231 6.75 3.24 -12.30
CA TRP A 231 6.58 4.50 -11.59
C TRP A 231 7.86 5.35 -11.62
N ILE A 232 7.64 6.65 -11.47
CA ILE A 232 8.70 7.63 -11.19
C ILE A 232 8.39 8.38 -9.90
N ILE A 233 9.45 8.75 -9.20
CA ILE A 233 9.40 9.68 -8.08
C ILE A 233 10.16 10.95 -8.46
N ILE A 234 9.55 12.11 -8.18
CA ILE A 234 9.98 13.41 -8.68
C ILE A 234 10.37 14.29 -7.51
N PHE A 235 11.53 14.89 -7.60
CA PHE A 235 12.08 15.81 -6.62
C PHE A 235 12.39 17.16 -7.26
N ASP A 236 12.47 18.20 -6.44
CA ASP A 236 13.18 19.41 -6.83
C ASP A 236 14.71 19.20 -6.73
N LYS A 237 15.51 20.15 -7.22
CA LYS A 237 16.98 20.09 -7.09
C LYS A 237 17.49 20.11 -5.65
N LYS A 238 16.65 20.44 -4.67
CA LYS A 238 16.99 20.46 -3.23
C LYS A 238 16.63 19.15 -2.53
N GLY A 239 16.07 18.17 -3.25
CA GLY A 239 15.69 16.87 -2.71
C GLY A 239 14.35 16.84 -2.01
N GLN A 240 13.54 17.90 -2.15
CA GLN A 240 12.16 17.85 -1.68
C GLN A 240 11.34 17.00 -2.63
N TRP A 241 10.68 15.99 -2.07
CA TRP A 241 9.74 15.17 -2.83
C TRP A 241 8.55 16.03 -3.26
N MET A 242 8.33 16.12 -4.58
CA MET A 242 7.26 16.92 -5.17
C MET A 242 6.06 16.08 -5.59
N ASP A 243 6.29 14.92 -6.23
CA ASP A 243 5.24 14.11 -6.82
C ASP A 243 5.70 12.68 -7.14
N SER A 244 4.76 11.81 -7.47
CA SER A 244 5.02 10.45 -7.98
C SER A 244 3.98 10.07 -9.02
N LEU A 245 4.41 9.51 -10.15
CA LEU A 245 3.54 9.24 -11.30
C LEU A 245 3.65 7.78 -11.77
N PRO A 246 2.55 7.15 -12.21
CA PRO A 246 2.53 5.80 -12.81
C PRO A 246 3.06 5.85 -14.25
N VAL A 247 4.34 6.15 -14.40
CA VAL A 247 5.07 6.22 -15.66
C VAL A 247 6.34 5.43 -15.50
N ASP A 248 6.69 4.62 -16.50
CA ASP A 248 7.96 3.88 -16.50
C ASP A 248 9.15 4.86 -16.46
N GLY A 249 9.98 4.71 -15.43
CA GLY A 249 11.15 5.54 -15.20
C GLY A 249 12.43 5.02 -15.84
N PHE A 250 12.46 3.77 -16.27
CA PHE A 250 13.61 3.19 -16.92
C PHE A 250 13.73 3.76 -18.34
N ALA A 251 14.97 3.97 -18.79
CA ALA A 251 15.17 4.40 -20.17
C ALA A 251 14.81 3.22 -21.07
N ASP A 252 14.13 3.49 -22.18
CA ASP A 252 14.00 2.49 -23.25
C ASP A 252 15.42 2.01 -23.58
N SER A 253 15.65 0.69 -23.48
CA SER A 253 16.91 0.06 -23.89
C SER A 253 16.99 -0.05 -25.40
#